data_AF-A0A5C9CH13-F1
#
_entry.id   AF-A0A5C9CH13-F1
#
_cell.length_a   1.000
_cell.length_b   1.000
_cell.length_c   1.000
_cell.angle_alpha   90.00
_cell.angle_beta   90.00
_cell.angle_gamma   90.00
#
_symmetry.space_group_name_H-M   'P 1'
#
loop_
_entity.id
_entity.type
_entity.pdbx_description
1 polymer ?
#
loop_
_entity_poly.entity_id
_entity_poly.type
_entity_poly.pdbx_seq_one_letter_code
_entity_poly.pdbx_strand_id
1 'polypeptide(L)'
;MEESAFMRRNHMKLLKHQRDDTLRGGVRTGKYSLKECVSCHASQSTQSVNASAGDFCQSCHTYAAVKIDCFECHASKPTVKEAKP
;
A
#
# COMPACT_ATOMS: atom_id res chain seq x y z
N MET A 1 -8.45 9.69 4.73
CA MET A 1 -8.43 8.22 4.60
C MET A 1 -9.81 7.69 4.90
N GLU A 2 -10.16 6.55 4.32
CA GLU A 2 -11.45 5.91 4.56
C GLU A 2 -11.52 5.25 5.94
N GLU A 3 -12.74 4.98 6.40
CA GLU A 3 -13.00 4.26 7.65
C GLU A 3 -12.36 2.86 7.65
N SER A 4 -11.86 2.42 8.81
CA SER A 4 -11.18 1.12 8.93
C SER A 4 -12.08 -0.05 8.49
N ALA A 5 -13.37 0.02 8.83
CA ALA A 5 -14.35 -0.99 8.44
C ALA A 5 -14.55 -1.05 6.92
N PHE A 6 -14.49 0.09 6.24
CA PHE A 6 -14.60 0.16 4.78
C PHE A 6 -13.35 -0.43 4.11
N MET A 7 -12.15 -0.06 4.57
CA MET A 7 -10.90 -0.58 4.01
C MET A 7 -10.80 -2.10 4.16
N ARG A 8 -11.14 -2.67 5.33
CA ARG A 8 -11.14 -4.13 5.52
C ARG A 8 -11.99 -4.86 4.47
N ARG A 9 -13.15 -4.30 4.10
CA ARG A 9 -14.09 -4.91 3.14
C ARG A 9 -13.71 -4.67 1.68
N ASN A 10 -13.08 -3.54 1.37
CA ASN A 10 -12.94 -3.06 -0.01
C ASN A 10 -11.51 -2.90 -0.50
N HIS A 11 -10.48 -2.96 0.35
CA HIS A 11 -9.10 -2.61 -0.03
C HIS A 11 -8.62 -3.30 -1.31
N MET A 12 -8.78 -4.63 -1.45
CA MET A 12 -8.31 -5.32 -2.67
C MET A 12 -9.08 -4.92 -3.92
N LYS A 13 -10.38 -4.58 -3.81
CA LYS A 13 -11.17 -4.12 -4.96
C LYS A 13 -10.67 -2.78 -5.44
N LEU A 14 -10.42 -1.86 -4.49
CA LEU A 14 -9.92 -0.51 -4.78
C LEU A 14 -8.52 -0.56 -5.41
N LEU A 15 -7.62 -1.37 -4.86
CA LEU A 15 -6.27 -1.53 -5.40
C LEU A 15 -6.28 -2.14 -6.82
N LYS A 16 -7.12 -3.14 -7.08
CA LYS A 16 -7.27 -3.74 -8.42
C LYS A 16 -7.85 -2.74 -9.42
N HIS A 17 -8.87 -2.00 -9.03
CA HIS A 17 -9.45 -0.97 -9.89
C HIS A 17 -8.42 0.11 -10.24
N GLN A 18 -7.72 0.65 -9.23
CA GLN A 18 -6.65 1.62 -9.43
C GLN A 18 -5.55 1.10 -10.35
N ARG A 19 -5.15 -0.17 -10.20
CA ARG A 19 -4.18 -0.82 -11.09
C ARG A 19 -4.65 -0.79 -12.54
N ASP A 20 -5.90 -1.18 -12.78
CA ASP A 20 -6.44 -1.24 -14.14
C ASP A 20 -6.58 0.17 -14.74
N ASP A 21 -7.03 1.15 -13.97
CA ASP A 21 -7.06 2.56 -14.38
C ASP A 21 -5.66 3.09 -14.74
N THR A 22 -4.65 2.68 -13.97
CA THR A 22 -3.26 3.13 -14.18
C THR A 22 -2.66 2.48 -15.42
N LEU A 23 -2.79 1.17 -15.56
CA LEU A 23 -2.14 0.40 -16.63
C LEU A 23 -2.89 0.45 -17.95
N ARG A 24 -4.22 0.41 -17.92
CA ARG A 24 -5.07 0.37 -19.12
C ARG A 24 -5.62 1.74 -19.47
N GLY A 25 -5.97 2.54 -18.47
CA GLY A 25 -6.52 3.89 -18.64
C GLY A 25 -5.47 5.00 -18.64
N GLY A 26 -4.23 4.72 -18.24
CA GLY A 26 -3.18 5.73 -18.09
C GLY A 26 -3.38 6.72 -16.93
N VAL A 27 -4.37 6.51 -16.06
CA VAL A 27 -4.72 7.43 -14.97
C VAL A 27 -3.84 7.18 -13.75
N ARG A 28 -2.92 8.12 -13.46
CA ARG A 28 -1.93 7.98 -12.36
C ARG A 28 -2.27 8.76 -11.09
N THR A 29 -3.33 9.57 -11.12
CA THR A 29 -3.73 10.49 -10.04
C THR A 29 -4.81 9.91 -9.12
N GLY A 30 -4.97 8.58 -9.10
CA GLY A 30 -6.09 7.97 -8.39
C GLY A 30 -5.90 7.89 -6.87
N LYS A 31 -7.04 7.92 -6.17
CA LYS A 31 -7.15 8.08 -4.71
C LYS A 31 -6.50 6.95 -3.91
N TYR A 32 -6.41 5.74 -4.47
CA TYR A 32 -5.95 4.53 -3.77
C TYR A 32 -4.58 4.06 -4.29
N SER A 33 -3.66 5.01 -4.50
CA SER A 33 -2.30 4.74 -4.93
C SER A 33 -1.49 3.98 -3.87
N LEU A 34 -0.85 2.88 -4.26
CA LEU A 34 0.07 2.13 -3.39
C LEU A 34 1.19 3.02 -2.83
N LYS A 35 1.71 3.96 -3.63
CA LYS A 35 2.78 4.87 -3.22
C LYS A 35 2.35 5.75 -2.04
N GLU A 36 1.13 6.28 -2.10
CA GLU A 36 0.59 7.15 -1.04
C GLU A 36 0.25 6.36 0.22
N CYS A 37 -0.18 5.11 0.09
CA CYS A 37 -0.35 4.25 1.26
C CYS A 37 1.00 3.96 1.94
N VAL A 38 2.03 3.59 1.18
CA VAL A 38 3.37 3.27 1.72
C VAL A 38 4.02 4.51 2.36
N SER A 39 3.82 5.70 1.80
CA SER A 39 4.40 6.94 2.34
C SER A 39 3.93 7.27 3.75
N CYS A 40 2.69 6.91 4.11
CA CYS A 40 2.11 7.16 5.43
C CYS A 40 2.15 5.94 6.37
N HIS A 41 2.11 4.71 5.84
CA HIS A 41 1.99 3.49 6.66
C HIS A 41 3.29 2.71 6.85
N ALA A 42 4.38 3.11 6.19
CA ALA A 42 5.68 2.53 6.48
C ALA A 42 6.02 2.73 7.96
N SER A 43 6.43 1.66 8.62
CA SER A 43 6.82 1.70 10.02
C SER A 43 8.02 2.64 10.20
N GLN A 44 8.03 3.40 11.30
CA GLN A 44 9.16 4.29 11.61
C GLN A 44 10.43 3.50 11.95
N SER A 45 10.29 2.26 12.46
CA SER A 45 11.43 1.43 12.84
C SER A 45 12.05 0.68 11.66
N THR A 46 11.21 0.09 10.79
CA THR A 46 11.69 -0.72 9.65
C THR A 46 11.75 0.06 8.33
N GLN A 47 11.15 1.24 8.29
CA GLN A 47 10.93 2.04 7.07
C GLN A 47 10.21 1.26 5.97
N SER A 48 9.40 0.27 6.34
CA SER A 48 8.71 -0.63 5.44
C SER A 48 7.29 -0.89 5.91
N VAL A 49 6.41 -1.28 4.98
CA VAL A 49 5.07 -1.77 5.30
C VAL A 49 5.00 -3.29 5.48
N ASN A 50 6.07 -4.03 5.18
CA ASN A 50 6.08 -5.50 5.20
C ASN A 50 7.39 -6.18 5.62
N ALA A 51 8.34 -5.47 6.24
CA ALA A 51 9.61 -6.07 6.65
C ALA A 51 9.51 -6.89 7.95
N SER A 52 8.54 -6.56 8.81
CA SER A 52 8.26 -7.23 10.08
C SER A 52 6.78 -7.58 10.22
N ALA A 53 6.46 -8.57 11.06
CA ALA A 53 5.09 -8.98 11.37
C ALA A 53 4.22 -7.85 11.94
N GLY A 54 4.83 -6.86 12.60
CA GLY A 54 4.17 -5.67 13.13
C GLY A 54 3.97 -4.54 12.11
N ASP A 55 4.55 -4.63 10.91
CA ASP A 55 4.37 -3.60 9.90
C ASP A 55 2.95 -3.65 9.33
N PHE A 56 2.41 -2.49 8.94
CA PHE A 56 0.98 -2.32 8.70
C PHE A 56 0.39 -3.33 7.70
N CYS A 57 0.99 -3.47 6.51
CA CYS A 57 0.49 -4.41 5.51
C CYS A 57 0.69 -5.86 5.96
N GLN A 58 1.86 -6.19 6.51
CA GLN A 58 2.15 -7.56 6.95
C GLN A 58 1.23 -8.01 8.09
N SER A 59 0.99 -7.19 9.10
CA SER A 59 0.13 -7.54 10.24
C SER A 59 -1.29 -7.94 9.81
N CYS A 60 -1.88 -7.16 8.89
CA CYS A 60 -3.22 -7.42 8.38
C CYS A 60 -3.26 -8.68 7.50
N HIS A 61 -2.23 -8.89 6.67
CA HIS A 61 -2.11 -10.06 5.80
C HIS A 61 -1.84 -11.35 6.58
N THR A 62 -1.04 -11.27 7.66
CA THR A 62 -0.87 -12.36 8.63
C THR A 62 -2.20 -12.69 9.30
N TYR A 63 -2.93 -11.69 9.80
CA TYR A 63 -4.23 -11.89 10.44
C TYR A 63 -5.24 -12.56 9.49
N ALA A 64 -5.27 -12.14 8.22
CA ALA A 64 -6.15 -12.71 7.21
C ALA A 64 -5.65 -14.05 6.63
N ALA A 65 -4.46 -14.51 7.02
CA ALA A 65 -3.77 -15.67 6.45
C ALA A 65 -3.60 -15.59 4.91
N VAL A 66 -3.29 -14.39 4.40
CA VAL A 66 -3.09 -14.13 2.95
C VAL A 66 -1.64 -13.72 2.71
N LYS A 67 -0.95 -14.40 1.77
CA LYS A 67 0.39 -14.00 1.34
C LYS A 67 0.32 -12.64 0.62
N ILE A 68 1.21 -11.72 1.00
CA ILE A 68 1.39 -10.47 0.26
C ILE A 68 2.41 -10.67 -0.86
N ASP A 69 1.98 -10.55 -2.11
CA ASP A 69 2.81 -10.74 -3.31
C ASP A 69 3.09 -9.43 -4.06
N CYS A 70 2.34 -8.37 -3.77
CA CYS A 70 2.47 -7.07 -4.42
C CYS A 70 3.92 -6.55 -4.38
N PHE A 71 4.61 -6.79 -3.27
CA PHE A 71 5.96 -6.31 -3.04
C PHE A 71 7.07 -7.24 -3.57
N GLU A 72 6.72 -8.32 -4.29
CA GLU A 72 7.71 -9.07 -5.07
C GLU A 72 8.24 -8.23 -6.25
N CYS A 73 7.44 -7.28 -6.74
CA CYS A 73 7.85 -6.31 -7.77
C CYS A 73 7.71 -4.85 -7.34
N HIS A 74 6.77 -4.50 -6.44
CA HIS A 74 6.59 -3.13 -5.99
C HIS A 74 7.46 -2.78 -4.76
N ALA A 75 7.85 -1.52 -4.65
CA ALA A 75 8.56 -1.03 -3.48
C ALA A 75 7.66 -1.04 -2.23
N SER A 76 8.14 -1.66 -1.14
CA SER A 76 7.48 -1.63 0.17
C SER A 76 7.98 -0.53 1.11
N LYS A 77 8.99 0.22 0.67
CA LYS A 77 9.56 1.37 1.37
C LYS A 77 9.10 2.67 0.72
N PRO A 78 8.95 3.76 1.49
CA PRO A 78 8.63 5.05 0.92
C PRO A 78 9.77 5.48 0.00
N THR A 79 9.44 5.94 -1.21
CA THR A 79 10.42 6.64 -2.04
C THR A 79 10.73 7.94 -1.32
N VAL A 80 11.99 8.14 -0.93
CA VAL A 80 12.48 9.34 -0.24
C VAL A 80 11.83 10.56 -0.90
N LYS A 81 11.08 11.35 -0.12
CA LYS A 81 10.80 12.72 -0.54
C LYS A 81 12.17 13.37 -0.63
N GLU A 82 12.66 13.63 -1.83
CA GLU A 82 13.60 14.73 -2.01
C GLU A 82 12.93 15.92 -1.32
N ALA A 83 13.45 16.28 -0.14
CA ALA A 83 13.09 17.52 0.51
C ALA A 83 13.52 18.59 -0.50
N LYS A 84 12.55 19.11 -1.25
CA LYS A 84 12.77 20.26 -2.11
C LYS A 84 13.37 21.37 -1.23
N PRO A 85 14.52 21.95 -1.60
CA PRO A 85 15.07 23.09 -0.87
C PRO A 85 14.10 24.28 -0.88
#